data_AF-E0I7C8-F1
#
_entry.id   AF-E0I7C8-F1
#
_cell.length_a   1.000
_cell.length_b   1.000
_cell.length_c   1.000
_cell.angle_alpha   90.00
_cell.angle_beta   90.00
_cell.angle_gamma   90.00
#
_symmetry.space_group_name_H-M   'P 1'
#
loop_
_entity.id
_entity.type
_entity.pdbx_description
1 polymer ?
#
loop_
_entity_poly.entity_id
_entity_poly.type
_entity_poly.pdbx_seq_one_letter_code
_entity_poly.pdbx_strand_id
1 'polypeptide(L)'
;MQGKGLDGKTIILRVELDARSVGFGAAAAAIEAAGGDMIAIDVIQTGRDRTVRDLTVKIGDSASTERISQSLSAVPGVKLVNVSDRTFLLHLGGKITIQPKTPIQNRDDLSRVYTPEVARVCTAIHEDPSKAFTLTIKRNTVAVVSDGSAVLGLGNIGPYAAMPVMEGKAMLFKQFADVDAFPICLDTQDTEAIIAAVKGIAPGFGGINLEDISAPRCFEIEQRLRDELDIPVFHDDQHGTAVVLYAGLLNALKLTGRTLATAKIVVCGIGAAGTACTKMLLAGGARNIVGIDRVGILTVDKSYANPMWQWYAEHTNPQRLSGGLTEAIAGADVFIGVSAGGILTRAHVTSMANDPIVFAMANPEPEIRPELIEDIVGVFATGRSDYPNQINNVLCFPGIFRGALDCRATVINEQMKLAAAEAIASVIGEDELSRMYIIPSVFNSRIVEEVRRRVIEAAQSSGVARRQPRE
;
A
#
# COMPACT_ATOMS: atom_id res chain seq x y z
N MET A 1 -18.36 -3.61 -19.68
CA MET A 1 -17.04 -4.18 -19.37
C MET A 1 -17.15 -5.70 -19.38
N GLN A 2 -16.95 -6.31 -20.55
CA GLN A 2 -16.86 -7.76 -20.71
C GLN A 2 -15.40 -8.09 -21.03
N GLY A 3 -14.85 -9.10 -20.36
CA GLY A 3 -13.64 -9.79 -20.81
C GLY A 3 -12.31 -9.12 -20.51
N LYS A 4 -11.97 -8.87 -19.24
CA LYS A 4 -10.58 -8.93 -18.80
C LYS A 4 -10.45 -10.05 -17.76
N GLY A 5 -9.61 -11.02 -18.08
CA GLY A 5 -9.36 -12.23 -17.28
C GLY A 5 -9.00 -11.86 -15.84
N LEU A 6 -9.70 -12.49 -14.91
CA LEU A 6 -9.33 -12.50 -13.51
C LEU A 6 -8.56 -13.80 -13.29
N ASP A 7 -7.32 -13.82 -13.78
CA ASP A 7 -6.41 -14.95 -13.67
C ASP A 7 -6.07 -15.18 -12.19
N GLY A 8 -5.97 -16.44 -11.76
CA GLY A 8 -5.58 -16.79 -10.38
C GLY A 8 -6.68 -16.73 -9.31
N LYS A 9 -7.96 -16.60 -9.69
CA LYS A 9 -9.10 -16.71 -8.75
C LYS A 9 -9.08 -18.03 -7.98
N THR A 10 -9.36 -17.95 -6.68
CA THR A 10 -9.59 -19.14 -5.83
C THR A 10 -11.06 -19.24 -5.47
N ILE A 11 -11.70 -20.34 -5.85
CA ILE A 11 -13.11 -20.64 -5.55
C ILE A 11 -13.24 -21.79 -4.56
N ILE A 12 -14.36 -21.84 -3.86
CA ILE A 12 -14.77 -22.95 -3.02
C ILE A 12 -16.01 -23.58 -3.66
N LEU A 13 -15.90 -24.85 -4.05
CA LEU A 13 -16.99 -25.66 -4.59
C LEU A 13 -17.53 -26.55 -3.48
N ARG A 14 -18.73 -26.26 -2.99
CA ARG A 14 -19.42 -27.16 -2.05
C ARG A 14 -20.09 -28.26 -2.83
N VAL A 15 -19.63 -29.49 -2.65
CA VAL A 15 -20.17 -30.68 -3.31
C VAL A 15 -20.74 -31.67 -2.32
N GLU A 16 -21.81 -32.33 -2.74
CA GLU A 16 -22.34 -33.53 -2.11
C GLU A 16 -21.95 -34.73 -2.97
N LEU A 17 -21.25 -35.69 -2.37
CA LEU A 17 -20.79 -36.93 -3.01
C LEU A 17 -21.59 -38.11 -2.45
N ASP A 18 -22.19 -38.90 -3.33
CA ASP A 18 -22.78 -40.19 -2.98
C ASP A 18 -21.66 -41.22 -2.74
N ALA A 19 -21.47 -41.61 -1.49
CA ALA A 19 -20.39 -42.47 -1.04
C ALA A 19 -20.48 -43.90 -1.61
N ARG A 20 -21.63 -44.29 -2.16
CA ARG A 20 -21.83 -45.62 -2.78
C ARG A 20 -21.48 -45.65 -4.26
N SER A 21 -21.52 -44.51 -4.95
CA SER A 21 -21.42 -44.46 -6.41
C SER A 21 -20.19 -43.70 -6.93
N VAL A 22 -19.61 -42.79 -6.13
CA VAL A 22 -18.47 -42.00 -6.57
C VAL A 22 -17.43 -41.79 -5.47
N GLY A 23 -16.18 -42.08 -5.81
CA GLY A 23 -15.03 -41.71 -4.98
C GLY A 23 -14.62 -40.26 -5.22
N PHE A 24 -14.07 -39.60 -4.20
CA PHE A 24 -13.54 -38.23 -4.31
C PHE A 24 -12.59 -38.03 -5.50
N GLY A 25 -11.78 -39.03 -5.84
CA GLY A 25 -10.84 -38.96 -6.97
C GLY A 25 -11.49 -38.61 -8.32
N ALA A 26 -12.74 -39.02 -8.56
CA ALA A 26 -13.44 -38.67 -9.79
C ALA A 26 -13.82 -37.18 -9.85
N ALA A 27 -14.20 -36.60 -8.71
CA ALA A 27 -14.47 -35.17 -8.59
C ALA A 27 -13.19 -34.34 -8.77
N ALA A 28 -12.08 -34.78 -8.16
CA ALA A 28 -10.78 -34.12 -8.32
C ALA A 28 -10.29 -34.18 -9.77
N ALA A 29 -10.38 -35.35 -10.43
CA ALA A 29 -9.99 -35.51 -11.83
C ALA A 29 -10.83 -34.64 -12.78
N ALA A 30 -12.12 -34.46 -12.50
CA ALA A 30 -12.98 -33.56 -13.29
C ALA A 30 -12.54 -32.09 -13.15
N ILE A 31 -12.19 -31.66 -11.94
CA ILE A 31 -11.67 -30.29 -11.70
C ILE A 31 -10.36 -30.06 -12.44
N GLU A 32 -9.42 -31.01 -12.35
CA GLU A 32 -8.12 -30.94 -13.02
C GLU A 32 -8.28 -30.93 -14.55
N ALA A 33 -9.13 -31.80 -15.10
CA ALA A 33 -9.43 -31.84 -16.54
C ALA A 33 -10.09 -30.55 -17.07
N ALA A 34 -10.75 -29.79 -16.19
CA ALA A 34 -11.32 -28.48 -16.50
C ALA A 34 -10.31 -27.32 -16.33
N GLY A 35 -9.07 -27.62 -15.93
CA GLY A 35 -7.99 -26.64 -15.72
C GLY A 35 -8.03 -25.96 -14.34
N GLY A 36 -8.70 -26.57 -13.37
CA GLY A 36 -8.64 -26.15 -11.96
C GLY A 36 -7.54 -26.90 -11.20
N ASP A 37 -6.79 -26.17 -10.38
CA ASP A 37 -5.78 -26.73 -9.48
C ASP A 37 -6.36 -26.87 -8.07
N MET A 38 -6.36 -28.10 -7.54
CA MET A 38 -6.91 -28.43 -6.23
C MET A 38 -5.96 -27.99 -5.11
N ILE A 39 -6.39 -27.06 -4.27
CA ILE A 39 -5.57 -26.49 -3.20
C ILE A 39 -5.86 -27.15 -1.84
N ALA A 40 -7.14 -27.34 -1.51
CA ALA A 40 -7.55 -27.89 -0.21
C ALA A 40 -8.92 -28.58 -0.29
N ILE A 41 -9.18 -29.48 0.65
CA ILE A 41 -10.43 -30.24 0.77
C ILE A 41 -10.85 -30.26 2.24
N ASP A 42 -12.05 -29.78 2.52
CA ASP A 42 -12.63 -29.78 3.86
C ASP A 42 -13.91 -30.64 3.87
N VAL A 43 -14.02 -31.58 4.80
CA VAL A 43 -15.24 -32.39 4.98
C VAL A 43 -16.18 -31.65 5.93
N ILE A 44 -17.30 -31.18 5.39
CA ILE A 44 -18.31 -30.41 6.15
C ILE A 44 -19.27 -31.35 6.89
N GLN A 45 -19.68 -32.43 6.25
CA GLN A 45 -20.62 -33.39 6.82
C GLN A 45 -20.38 -34.78 6.25
N THR A 46 -20.47 -35.80 7.11
CA THR A 46 -20.44 -37.21 6.71
C THR A 46 -21.72 -37.88 7.19
N GLY A 47 -22.53 -38.34 6.24
CA GLY A 47 -23.71 -39.16 6.48
C GLY A 47 -23.46 -40.63 6.11
N ARG A 48 -24.49 -41.46 6.26
CA ARG A 48 -24.41 -42.91 5.98
C ARG A 48 -24.05 -43.23 4.53
N ASP A 49 -24.59 -42.46 3.59
CA ASP A 49 -24.45 -42.70 2.15
C ASP A 49 -23.97 -41.47 1.37
N ARG A 50 -23.71 -40.35 2.05
CA ARG A 50 -23.39 -39.06 1.43
C ARG A 50 -22.33 -38.33 2.23
N THR A 51 -21.44 -37.62 1.54
CA THR A 51 -20.48 -36.71 2.17
C THR A 51 -20.58 -35.33 1.53
N VAL A 52 -20.63 -34.27 2.34
CA VAL A 52 -20.57 -32.90 1.86
C VAL A 52 -19.17 -32.38 2.09
N ARG A 53 -18.54 -31.85 1.04
CA ARG A 53 -17.16 -31.38 1.05
C ARG A 53 -17.06 -30.01 0.39
N ASP A 54 -16.19 -29.17 0.93
CA ASP A 54 -15.77 -27.92 0.30
C ASP A 54 -14.43 -28.17 -0.40
N LEU A 55 -14.39 -27.93 -1.71
CA LEU A 55 -13.20 -28.09 -2.54
C LEU A 55 -12.65 -26.72 -2.90
N THR A 56 -11.47 -26.39 -2.39
CA THR A 56 -10.80 -25.13 -2.72
C THR A 56 -9.99 -25.32 -3.99
N VAL A 57 -10.31 -24.54 -5.03
CA VAL A 57 -9.74 -24.68 -6.37
C VAL A 57 -9.19 -23.34 -6.84
N LYS A 58 -7.92 -23.32 -7.27
CA LYS A 58 -7.33 -22.21 -8.00
C LYS A 58 -7.65 -22.38 -9.49
N ILE A 59 -8.20 -21.36 -10.12
CA ILE A 59 -8.56 -21.38 -11.54
C ILE A 59 -7.30 -21.07 -12.36
N GLY A 60 -6.90 -21.98 -13.24
CA GLY A 60 -5.80 -21.74 -14.19
C GLY A 60 -6.18 -20.79 -15.33
N ASP A 61 -5.19 -20.26 -16.03
CA ASP A 61 -5.34 -19.16 -17.01
C ASP A 61 -6.29 -19.47 -18.19
N SER A 62 -6.43 -20.75 -18.56
CA SER A 62 -7.36 -21.19 -19.63
C SER A 62 -8.72 -21.70 -19.12
N ALA A 63 -8.94 -21.66 -17.80
CA ALA A 63 -10.12 -22.21 -17.14
C ALA A 63 -11.10 -21.11 -16.70
N SER A 64 -12.36 -21.50 -16.47
CA SER A 64 -13.36 -20.61 -15.88
C SER A 64 -14.12 -21.34 -14.77
N THR A 65 -14.69 -20.57 -13.84
CA THR A 65 -15.55 -21.10 -12.79
C THR A 65 -16.68 -21.94 -13.35
N GLU A 66 -17.29 -21.48 -14.46
CA GLU A 66 -18.38 -22.16 -15.14
C GLU A 66 -17.93 -23.50 -15.72
N ARG A 67 -16.76 -23.54 -16.37
CA ARG A 67 -16.22 -24.78 -16.96
C ARG A 67 -15.94 -25.83 -15.89
N ILE A 68 -15.32 -25.43 -14.78
CA ILE A 68 -15.04 -26.33 -13.64
C ILE A 68 -16.36 -26.81 -13.02
N SER A 69 -17.33 -25.91 -12.82
CA SER A 69 -18.64 -26.23 -12.26
C SER A 69 -19.44 -27.20 -13.13
N GLN A 70 -19.40 -27.02 -14.45
CA GLN A 70 -20.05 -27.90 -15.43
C GLN A 70 -19.39 -29.28 -15.44
N SER A 71 -18.05 -29.34 -15.48
CA SER A 71 -17.31 -30.61 -15.46
C SER A 71 -17.62 -31.41 -14.19
N LEU A 72 -17.63 -30.74 -13.05
CA LEU A 72 -17.92 -31.35 -11.75
C LEU A 72 -19.37 -31.84 -11.65
N SER A 73 -20.33 -31.09 -12.20
CA SER A 73 -21.75 -31.47 -12.23
C SER A 73 -22.04 -32.61 -13.20
N ALA A 74 -21.14 -32.89 -14.16
CA ALA A 74 -21.26 -34.00 -15.10
C ALA A 74 -20.79 -35.34 -14.51
N VAL A 75 -20.11 -35.34 -13.35
CA VAL A 75 -19.66 -36.56 -12.68
C VAL A 75 -20.85 -37.25 -12.00
N PRO A 76 -21.22 -38.50 -12.37
CA PRO A 76 -22.29 -39.22 -11.71
C PRO A 76 -22.04 -39.37 -10.21
N GLY A 77 -23.06 -39.16 -9.38
CA GLY A 77 -22.94 -39.22 -7.92
C GLY A 77 -22.39 -37.95 -7.27
N VAL A 78 -22.01 -36.93 -8.05
CA VAL A 78 -21.60 -35.61 -7.55
C VAL A 78 -22.74 -34.61 -7.76
N LYS A 79 -23.08 -33.88 -6.71
CA LYS A 79 -24.01 -32.74 -6.78
C LYS A 79 -23.30 -31.48 -6.30
N LEU A 80 -23.12 -30.52 -7.20
CA LEU A 80 -22.62 -29.19 -6.84
C LEU A 80 -23.73 -28.42 -6.12
N VAL A 81 -23.49 -28.08 -4.85
CA VAL A 81 -24.44 -27.39 -3.97
C VAL A 81 -24.27 -25.88 -4.08
N ASN A 82 -23.03 -25.40 -4.06
CA ASN A 82 -22.73 -23.98 -4.13
C ASN A 82 -21.33 -23.73 -4.71
N VAL A 83 -21.16 -22.57 -5.33
CA VAL A 83 -19.87 -22.05 -5.78
C VAL A 83 -19.66 -20.70 -5.12
N SER A 84 -18.52 -20.50 -4.46
CA SER A 84 -18.24 -19.26 -3.76
C SER A 84 -16.84 -18.77 -4.09
N ASP A 85 -16.69 -17.47 -4.30
CA ASP A 85 -15.37 -16.84 -4.42
C ASP A 85 -14.80 -16.64 -3.00
N ARG A 86 -13.60 -17.19 -2.76
CA ARG A 86 -12.97 -17.18 -1.44
C ARG A 86 -12.71 -15.76 -0.93
N THR A 87 -12.40 -14.83 -1.83
CA THR A 87 -12.18 -13.43 -1.49
C THR A 87 -13.49 -12.75 -1.09
N PHE A 88 -14.58 -13.02 -1.80
CA PHE A 88 -15.90 -12.46 -1.44
C PHE A 88 -16.42 -13.00 -0.11
N LEU A 89 -16.20 -14.30 0.17
CA LEU A 89 -16.56 -14.88 1.47
C LEU A 89 -15.85 -14.19 2.64
N LEU A 90 -14.57 -13.86 2.48
CA LEU A 90 -13.80 -13.10 3.48
C LEU A 90 -14.39 -11.70 3.74
N HIS A 91 -15.08 -11.11 2.76
CA HIS A 91 -15.64 -9.77 2.83
C HIS A 91 -17.09 -9.73 3.36
N LEU A 92 -17.70 -10.88 3.66
CA LEU A 92 -19.06 -10.91 4.23
C LEU A 92 -19.07 -10.25 5.61
N GLY A 93 -19.72 -9.09 5.71
CA GLY A 93 -19.77 -8.30 6.95
C GLY A 93 -18.56 -7.39 7.19
N GLY A 94 -17.69 -7.23 6.19
CA GLY A 94 -16.48 -6.41 6.29
C GLY A 94 -15.29 -7.14 6.93
N LYS A 95 -14.12 -6.47 6.97
CA LYS A 95 -12.86 -7.07 7.45
C LYS A 95 -12.49 -6.74 8.90
N ILE A 96 -13.18 -5.78 9.52
CA ILE A 96 -12.84 -5.25 10.83
C ILE A 96 -14.07 -5.17 11.74
N THR A 97 -13.84 -5.15 13.06
CA THR A 97 -14.88 -5.00 14.07
C THR A 97 -14.39 -4.09 15.21
N ILE A 98 -15.32 -3.53 15.99
CA ILE A 98 -14.99 -2.75 17.18
C ILE A 98 -15.08 -3.66 18.40
N GLN A 99 -14.03 -3.62 19.25
CA GLN A 99 -13.99 -4.35 20.51
C GLN A 99 -13.74 -3.39 21.68
N PRO A 100 -14.53 -3.47 22.77
CA PRO A 100 -14.25 -2.71 24.00
C PRO A 100 -12.90 -3.09 24.61
N LYS A 101 -12.15 -2.10 25.13
CA LYS A 101 -10.90 -2.36 25.87
C LYS A 101 -11.12 -2.98 27.24
N THR A 102 -12.27 -2.69 27.85
CA THR A 102 -12.65 -3.19 29.18
C THR A 102 -14.07 -3.76 29.09
N PRO A 103 -14.32 -4.99 29.58
CA PRO A 103 -15.67 -5.54 29.63
C PRO A 103 -16.54 -4.76 30.64
N ILE A 104 -17.85 -4.72 30.38
CA ILE A 104 -18.84 -4.14 31.28
C ILE A 104 -19.68 -5.30 31.82
N GLN A 105 -19.50 -5.68 33.08
CA GLN A 105 -20.10 -6.89 33.65
C GLN A 105 -21.19 -6.59 34.67
N ASN A 106 -21.15 -5.40 35.26
CA ASN A 106 -22.08 -4.99 36.32
C ASN A 106 -22.40 -3.48 36.24
N ARG A 107 -23.23 -3.00 37.18
CA ARG A 107 -23.65 -1.59 37.24
C ARG A 107 -22.53 -0.63 37.61
N ASP A 108 -21.56 -1.06 38.43
CA ASP A 108 -20.40 -0.25 38.79
C ASP A 108 -19.54 0.02 37.55
N ASP A 109 -19.23 -1.02 36.77
CA ASP A 109 -18.50 -0.88 35.50
C ASP A 109 -19.22 0.08 34.54
N LEU A 110 -20.54 -0.10 34.37
CA LEU A 110 -21.35 0.76 33.51
C LEU A 110 -21.30 2.22 33.96
N SER A 111 -21.39 2.47 35.26
CA SER A 111 -21.37 3.83 35.81
C SER A 111 -20.05 4.56 35.58
N ARG A 112 -18.94 3.82 35.48
CA ARG A 112 -17.57 4.32 35.29
C ARG A 112 -17.24 4.61 33.82
N VAL A 113 -17.75 3.81 32.90
CA VAL A 113 -17.54 4.01 31.46
C VAL A 113 -18.59 4.92 30.81
N TYR A 114 -19.73 5.13 31.50
CA TYR A 114 -20.82 5.96 31.04
C TYR A 114 -21.34 6.85 32.18
N THR A 115 -22.65 7.10 32.24
CA THR A 115 -23.24 7.97 33.24
C THR A 115 -23.29 7.32 34.63
N PRO A 116 -23.02 8.09 35.70
CA PRO A 116 -22.68 9.51 35.71
C PRO A 116 -21.18 9.84 35.63
N GLU A 117 -20.27 8.88 35.87
CA GLU A 117 -18.85 9.20 36.13
C GLU A 117 -18.10 9.72 34.90
N VAL A 118 -18.52 9.35 33.67
CA VAL A 118 -17.92 9.86 32.44
C VAL A 118 -17.95 11.38 32.35
N ALA A 119 -18.90 12.05 33.02
CA ALA A 119 -18.98 13.51 33.08
C ALA A 119 -17.69 14.12 33.65
N ARG A 120 -17.05 13.47 34.62
CA ARG A 120 -15.77 13.93 35.20
C ARG A 120 -14.64 13.90 34.18
N VAL A 121 -14.63 12.90 33.30
CA VAL A 121 -13.67 12.81 32.19
C VAL A 121 -13.94 13.90 31.16
N CYS A 122 -15.20 14.15 30.81
CA CYS A 122 -15.59 15.25 29.92
C CYS A 122 -15.17 16.62 30.47
N THR A 123 -15.44 16.90 31.76
CA THR A 123 -15.01 18.14 32.42
C THR A 123 -13.50 18.30 32.39
N ALA A 124 -12.75 17.24 32.69
CA ALA A 124 -11.29 17.30 32.67
C ALA A 124 -10.72 17.64 31.28
N ILE A 125 -11.33 17.14 30.20
CA ILE A 125 -10.96 17.46 28.80
C ILE A 125 -11.43 18.86 28.42
N HIS A 126 -12.59 19.32 28.90
CA HIS A 126 -13.06 20.68 28.67
C HIS A 126 -12.10 21.72 29.28
N GLU A 127 -11.57 21.46 30.47
CA GLU A 127 -10.57 22.30 31.13
C GLU A 127 -9.19 22.25 30.45
N ASP A 128 -8.82 21.09 29.88
CA ASP A 128 -7.55 20.88 29.18
C ASP A 128 -7.74 19.93 27.99
N PRO A 129 -7.93 20.46 26.77
CA PRO A 129 -8.16 19.66 25.57
C PRO A 129 -7.05 18.64 25.26
N SER A 130 -5.82 18.88 25.74
CA SER A 130 -4.70 17.96 25.51
C SER A 130 -4.91 16.59 26.19
N LYS A 131 -5.74 16.54 27.25
CA LYS A 131 -6.11 15.28 27.93
C LYS A 131 -6.90 14.33 27.03
N ALA A 132 -7.45 14.78 25.90
CA ALA A 132 -8.04 13.88 24.91
C ALA A 132 -7.07 12.76 24.48
N PHE A 133 -5.78 13.07 24.32
CA PHE A 133 -4.73 12.07 24.00
C PHE A 133 -4.41 11.08 25.13
N THR A 134 -4.95 11.29 26.33
CA THR A 134 -4.70 10.42 27.49
C THR A 134 -5.97 9.68 27.90
N LEU A 135 -7.13 10.34 27.78
CA LEU A 135 -8.41 9.87 28.31
C LEU A 135 -9.37 9.34 27.24
N THR A 136 -9.00 9.39 25.95
CA THR A 136 -9.83 8.86 24.86
C THR A 136 -9.02 8.02 23.87
N ILE A 137 -9.72 7.41 22.92
CA ILE A 137 -9.13 6.64 21.82
C ILE A 137 -8.20 7.48 20.94
N LYS A 138 -8.32 8.83 20.94
CA LYS A 138 -7.47 9.76 20.17
C LYS A 138 -5.97 9.43 20.28
N ARG A 139 -5.54 8.90 21.43
CA ARG A 139 -4.17 8.44 21.68
C ARG A 139 -3.63 7.49 20.60
N ASN A 140 -4.46 6.61 20.04
CA ASN A 140 -4.03 5.48 19.23
C ASN A 140 -4.82 5.30 17.94
N THR A 141 -5.70 6.25 17.60
CA THR A 141 -6.64 6.10 16.48
C THR A 141 -6.22 6.94 15.28
N VAL A 142 -6.24 6.33 14.09
CA VAL A 142 -5.97 7.01 12.81
C VAL A 142 -7.20 6.95 11.92
N ALA A 143 -7.56 8.06 11.27
CA ALA A 143 -8.58 8.04 10.23
C ALA A 143 -7.93 7.69 8.88
N VAL A 144 -8.40 6.64 8.22
CA VAL A 144 -8.02 6.32 6.83
C VAL A 144 -9.07 6.95 5.92
N VAL A 145 -8.75 8.11 5.35
CA VAL A 145 -9.70 8.96 4.62
C VAL A 145 -9.47 8.86 3.12
N SER A 146 -10.54 8.62 2.36
CA SER A 146 -10.55 8.61 0.90
C SER A 146 -11.82 9.22 0.33
N ASP A 147 -11.81 9.65 -0.93
CA ASP A 147 -13.01 9.97 -1.73
C ASP A 147 -13.30 8.92 -2.81
N GLY A 148 -12.47 7.86 -2.89
CA GLY A 148 -12.56 6.80 -3.88
C GLY A 148 -12.26 7.23 -5.32
N SER A 149 -11.55 8.35 -5.51
CA SER A 149 -11.28 8.92 -6.83
C SER A 149 -10.05 8.34 -7.55
N ALA A 150 -9.19 7.59 -6.85
CA ALA A 150 -7.99 6.97 -7.42
C ALA A 150 -7.70 5.58 -6.82
N VAL A 151 -8.72 4.72 -6.69
CA VAL A 151 -8.59 3.43 -6.00
C VAL A 151 -7.74 2.44 -6.82
N LEU A 152 -6.56 2.11 -6.31
CA LEU A 152 -5.64 1.16 -6.96
C LEU A 152 -5.40 1.52 -8.45
N GLY A 153 -5.46 0.52 -9.33
CA GLY A 153 -5.48 0.71 -10.79
C GLY A 153 -6.90 0.85 -11.39
N LEU A 154 -7.93 0.98 -10.56
CA LEU A 154 -9.34 1.04 -11.00
C LEU A 154 -9.80 2.48 -11.29
N GLY A 155 -9.08 3.47 -10.76
CA GLY A 155 -9.39 4.89 -10.94
C GLY A 155 -10.55 5.34 -10.06
N ASN A 156 -11.37 6.25 -10.60
CA ASN A 156 -12.49 6.81 -9.85
C ASN A 156 -13.69 5.86 -9.87
N ILE A 157 -13.87 5.13 -8.77
CA ILE A 157 -14.97 4.16 -8.57
C ILE A 157 -15.92 4.58 -7.45
N GLY A 158 -15.68 5.75 -6.86
CA GLY A 158 -16.50 6.33 -5.81
C GLY A 158 -16.26 5.73 -4.41
N PRO A 159 -16.81 6.38 -3.39
CA PRO A 159 -16.51 6.09 -1.98
C PRO A 159 -16.93 4.68 -1.54
N TYR A 160 -18.10 4.21 -1.99
CA TYR A 160 -18.63 2.90 -1.60
C TYR A 160 -17.76 1.75 -2.10
N ALA A 161 -17.26 1.83 -3.33
CA ALA A 161 -16.39 0.82 -3.90
C ALA A 161 -14.96 0.89 -3.35
N ALA A 162 -14.55 2.02 -2.76
CA ALA A 162 -13.27 2.19 -2.09
C ALA A 162 -13.23 1.58 -0.67
N MET A 163 -14.39 1.46 0.00
CA MET A 163 -14.47 0.98 1.40
C MET A 163 -13.70 -0.33 1.67
N PRO A 164 -13.76 -1.37 0.81
CA PRO A 164 -12.97 -2.58 1.04
C PRO A 164 -11.46 -2.33 1.11
N VAL A 165 -10.91 -1.39 0.32
CA VAL A 165 -9.48 -1.04 0.37
C VAL A 165 -9.17 -0.32 1.68
N MET A 166 -10.01 0.64 2.07
CA MET A 166 -9.84 1.41 3.32
C MET A 166 -9.92 0.53 4.57
N GLU A 167 -10.85 -0.42 4.62
CA GLU A 167 -10.91 -1.43 5.68
C GLU A 167 -9.64 -2.29 5.72
N GLY A 168 -9.09 -2.64 4.56
CA GLY A 168 -7.83 -3.36 4.44
C GLY A 168 -6.68 -2.58 5.05
N LYS A 169 -6.54 -1.29 4.70
CA LYS A 169 -5.56 -0.38 5.31
C LYS A 169 -5.72 -0.32 6.84
N ALA A 170 -6.95 -0.19 7.32
CA ALA A 170 -7.22 -0.15 8.75
C ALA A 170 -6.82 -1.46 9.47
N MET A 171 -7.11 -2.61 8.86
CA MET A 171 -6.68 -3.92 9.36
C MET A 171 -5.15 -4.03 9.42
N LEU A 172 -4.42 -3.51 8.41
CA LEU A 172 -2.96 -3.56 8.35
C LEU A 172 -2.31 -2.65 9.41
N PHE A 173 -2.88 -1.47 9.67
CA PHE A 173 -2.49 -0.61 10.80
C PHE A 173 -2.58 -1.36 12.13
N LYS A 174 -3.69 -2.09 12.34
CA LYS A 174 -3.89 -2.85 13.58
C LYS A 174 -2.95 -4.04 13.67
N GLN A 175 -2.82 -4.83 12.60
CA GLN A 175 -2.04 -6.06 12.57
C GLN A 175 -0.54 -5.81 12.77
N PHE A 176 0.02 -4.79 12.13
CA PHE A 176 1.47 -4.58 12.11
C PHE A 176 1.96 -3.62 13.19
N ALA A 177 1.14 -2.65 13.60
CA ALA A 177 1.57 -1.58 14.51
C ALA A 177 0.66 -1.35 15.72
N ASP A 178 -0.36 -2.19 15.93
CA ASP A 178 -1.37 -1.99 16.98
C ASP A 178 -1.96 -0.57 16.96
N VAL A 179 -2.19 -0.02 15.77
CA VAL A 179 -2.84 1.28 15.57
C VAL A 179 -4.32 1.04 15.28
N ASP A 180 -5.21 1.70 16.04
CA ASP A 180 -6.65 1.57 15.90
C ASP A 180 -7.14 2.44 14.74
N ALA A 181 -7.01 1.98 13.50
CA ALA A 181 -7.42 2.74 12.33
C ALA A 181 -8.91 2.57 12.00
N PHE A 182 -9.54 3.63 11.48
CA PHE A 182 -10.95 3.62 11.08
C PHE A 182 -11.12 4.12 9.63
N PRO A 183 -11.78 3.36 8.74
CA PRO A 183 -11.97 3.74 7.35
C PRO A 183 -13.10 4.78 7.19
N ILE A 184 -12.84 5.85 6.45
CA ILE A 184 -13.79 6.94 6.20
C ILE A 184 -13.74 7.31 4.71
N CYS A 185 -14.68 6.78 3.93
CA CYS A 185 -14.88 7.23 2.55
C CYS A 185 -15.89 8.39 2.50
N LEU A 186 -15.49 9.52 1.94
CA LEU A 186 -16.30 10.72 1.80
C LEU A 186 -17.04 10.71 0.46
N ASP A 187 -18.36 10.89 0.48
CA ASP A 187 -19.20 11.03 -0.73
C ASP A 187 -19.18 12.46 -1.28
N THR A 188 -17.97 12.97 -1.49
CA THR A 188 -17.70 14.27 -2.13
C THR A 188 -16.32 14.24 -2.77
N GLN A 189 -16.19 14.92 -3.91
CA GLN A 189 -14.92 15.16 -4.60
C GLN A 189 -14.60 16.65 -4.69
N ASP A 190 -15.31 17.49 -3.93
CA ASP A 190 -14.96 18.89 -3.77
C ASP A 190 -13.80 19.04 -2.76
N THR A 191 -12.74 19.74 -3.16
CA THR A 191 -11.51 19.89 -2.36
C THR A 191 -11.78 20.52 -1.00
N GLU A 192 -12.55 21.62 -0.96
CA GLU A 192 -12.85 22.33 0.30
C GLU A 192 -13.79 21.53 1.18
N ALA A 193 -14.78 20.82 0.61
CA ALA A 193 -15.65 19.94 1.35
C ALA A 193 -14.87 18.79 2.02
N ILE A 194 -13.89 18.20 1.33
CA ILE A 194 -13.01 17.17 1.90
C ILE A 194 -12.21 17.77 3.06
N ILE A 195 -11.53 18.91 2.86
CA ILE A 195 -10.73 19.57 3.91
C ILE A 195 -11.60 19.87 5.13
N ALA A 196 -12.78 20.46 4.93
CA ALA A 196 -13.72 20.79 6.00
C ALA A 196 -14.21 19.54 6.74
N ALA A 197 -14.53 18.45 6.03
CA ALA A 197 -14.96 17.19 6.62
C ALA A 197 -13.86 16.57 7.50
N VAL A 198 -12.62 16.49 6.98
CA VAL A 198 -11.49 15.94 7.74
C VAL A 198 -11.21 16.77 8.99
N LYS A 199 -11.23 18.11 8.88
CA LYS A 199 -11.09 19.00 10.04
C LYS A 199 -12.19 18.80 11.07
N GLY A 200 -13.43 18.60 10.62
CA GLY A 200 -14.58 18.37 11.50
C GLY A 200 -14.45 17.08 12.33
N ILE A 201 -13.84 16.03 11.79
CA ILE A 201 -13.68 14.73 12.48
C ILE A 201 -12.35 14.60 13.25
N ALA A 202 -11.36 15.44 12.97
CA ALA A 202 -10.03 15.40 13.58
C ALA A 202 -9.99 15.34 15.12
N PRO A 203 -10.94 15.91 15.90
CA PRO A 203 -10.92 15.78 17.36
C PRO A 203 -10.83 14.33 17.86
N GLY A 204 -11.42 13.37 17.15
CA GLY A 204 -11.42 11.94 17.54
C GLY A 204 -10.14 11.17 17.21
N PHE A 205 -9.25 11.72 16.38
CA PHE A 205 -8.11 10.99 15.80
C PHE A 205 -6.76 11.58 16.23
N GLY A 206 -5.77 10.70 16.41
CA GLY A 206 -4.37 11.06 16.66
C GLY A 206 -3.55 11.30 15.39
N GLY A 207 -4.09 10.95 14.22
CA GLY A 207 -3.52 11.22 12.91
C GLY A 207 -4.49 10.93 11.77
N ILE A 208 -4.20 11.46 10.58
CA ILE A 208 -4.99 11.29 9.36
C ILE A 208 -4.11 10.63 8.29
N ASN A 209 -4.55 9.50 7.76
CA ASN A 209 -3.97 8.86 6.60
C ASN A 209 -4.87 9.11 5.38
N LEU A 210 -4.42 9.91 4.43
CA LEU A 210 -5.11 10.14 3.16
C LEU A 210 -4.75 9.03 2.17
N GLU A 211 -5.75 8.52 1.46
CA GLU A 211 -5.61 7.34 0.60
C GLU A 211 -6.47 7.47 -0.67
N ASP A 212 -5.95 7.02 -1.81
CA ASP A 212 -6.70 6.87 -3.06
C ASP A 212 -7.44 8.16 -3.52
N ILE A 213 -6.83 9.34 -3.28
CA ILE A 213 -7.34 10.65 -3.73
C ILE A 213 -6.58 11.08 -4.99
N SER A 214 -7.31 11.44 -6.05
CA SER A 214 -6.72 11.76 -7.33
C SER A 214 -5.92 13.07 -7.35
N ALA A 215 -4.80 13.05 -8.09
CA ALA A 215 -4.07 14.26 -8.44
C ALA A 215 -4.88 15.13 -9.44
N PRO A 216 -4.78 16.46 -9.38
CA PRO A 216 -3.91 17.24 -8.49
C PRO A 216 -4.53 17.60 -7.13
N ARG A 217 -5.79 17.26 -6.85
CA ARG A 217 -6.50 17.68 -5.63
C ARG A 217 -5.81 17.17 -4.36
N CYS A 218 -5.26 15.96 -4.41
CA CYS A 218 -4.59 15.34 -3.26
C CYS A 218 -3.46 16.21 -2.66
N PHE A 219 -2.74 17.00 -3.45
CA PHE A 219 -1.68 17.87 -2.93
C PHE A 219 -2.23 19.04 -2.13
N GLU A 220 -3.26 19.70 -2.65
CA GLU A 220 -3.88 20.83 -1.97
C GLU A 220 -4.56 20.36 -0.67
N ILE A 221 -5.30 19.26 -0.73
CA ILE A 221 -5.95 18.64 0.43
C ILE A 221 -4.90 18.31 1.50
N GLU A 222 -3.83 17.60 1.12
CA GLU A 222 -2.77 17.24 2.06
C GLU A 222 -2.07 18.46 2.65
N GLN A 223 -1.67 19.42 1.81
CA GLN A 223 -0.95 20.62 2.26
C GLN A 223 -1.80 21.43 3.24
N ARG A 224 -3.06 21.72 2.88
CA ARG A 224 -3.98 22.47 3.73
C ARG A 224 -4.26 21.75 5.04
N LEU A 225 -4.46 20.43 5.01
CA LEU A 225 -4.70 19.66 6.24
C LEU A 225 -3.45 19.60 7.13
N ARG A 226 -2.24 19.50 6.55
CA ARG A 226 -0.98 19.56 7.31
C ARG A 226 -0.77 20.92 7.98
N ASP A 227 -1.18 22.01 7.33
CA ASP A 227 -1.01 23.37 7.84
C ASP A 227 -2.11 23.75 8.86
N GLU A 228 -3.31 23.18 8.75
CA GLU A 228 -4.48 23.56 9.54
C GLU A 228 -4.79 22.62 10.72
N LEU A 229 -4.20 21.42 10.77
CA LEU A 229 -4.39 20.45 11.84
C LEU A 229 -3.21 20.41 12.81
N ASP A 230 -3.48 20.09 14.08
CA ASP A 230 -2.48 19.90 15.12
C ASP A 230 -2.06 18.41 15.29
N ILE A 231 -2.41 17.58 14.31
CA ILE A 231 -2.14 16.14 14.25
C ILE A 231 -1.50 15.78 12.91
N PRO A 232 -0.67 14.72 12.86
CA PRO A 232 0.01 14.33 11.64
C PRO A 232 -0.98 13.92 10.55
N VAL A 233 -0.77 14.47 9.36
CA VAL A 233 -1.45 14.09 8.12
C VAL A 233 -0.42 13.49 7.18
N PHE A 234 -0.75 12.37 6.57
CA PHE A 234 0.13 11.64 5.67
C PHE A 234 -0.67 11.05 4.51
N HIS A 235 -0.28 11.35 3.27
CA HIS A 235 -0.85 10.68 2.10
C HIS A 235 0.00 9.47 1.69
N ASP A 236 -0.55 8.26 1.81
CA ASP A 236 0.25 7.03 1.65
C ASP A 236 0.69 6.81 0.18
N ASP A 237 -0.20 7.04 -0.80
CA ASP A 237 0.16 6.88 -2.22
C ASP A 237 1.30 7.81 -2.69
N GLN A 238 1.47 8.93 -2.00
CA GLN A 238 2.56 9.87 -2.24
C GLN A 238 3.80 9.50 -1.42
N HIS A 239 3.69 9.66 -0.10
CA HIS A 239 4.82 9.60 0.80
C HIS A 239 5.19 8.18 1.20
N GLY A 240 4.21 7.27 1.32
CA GLY A 240 4.44 5.85 1.54
C GLY A 240 5.25 5.24 0.41
N THR A 241 4.82 5.49 -0.84
CA THR A 241 5.53 5.05 -2.05
C THR A 241 6.96 5.60 -2.08
N ALA A 242 7.14 6.90 -1.80
CA ALA A 242 8.45 7.53 -1.80
C ALA A 242 9.40 6.92 -0.75
N VAL A 243 8.91 6.68 0.46
CA VAL A 243 9.71 6.10 1.57
C VAL A 243 10.21 4.71 1.23
N VAL A 244 9.33 3.83 0.73
CA VAL A 244 9.70 2.45 0.43
C VAL A 244 10.57 2.36 -0.82
N LEU A 245 10.29 3.18 -1.84
CA LEU A 245 11.19 3.33 -2.99
C LEU A 245 12.59 3.76 -2.55
N TYR A 246 12.67 4.78 -1.70
CA TYR A 246 13.96 5.30 -1.25
C TYR A 246 14.74 4.24 -0.45
N ALA A 247 14.05 3.50 0.43
CA ALA A 247 14.64 2.40 1.18
C ALA A 247 15.23 1.31 0.26
N GLY A 248 14.45 0.85 -0.73
CA GLY A 248 14.92 -0.12 -1.71
C GLY A 248 16.09 0.42 -2.54
N LEU A 249 16.03 1.70 -2.93
CA LEU A 249 17.08 2.34 -3.73
C LEU A 249 18.39 2.46 -2.96
N LEU A 250 18.37 2.78 -1.67
CA LEU A 250 19.59 2.81 -0.84
C LEU A 250 20.34 1.48 -0.87
N ASN A 251 19.60 0.37 -0.72
CA ASN A 251 20.15 -0.97 -0.78
C ASN A 251 20.62 -1.36 -2.19
N ALA A 252 19.88 -0.98 -3.23
CA ALA A 252 20.27 -1.21 -4.63
C ALA A 252 21.55 -0.44 -5.02
N LEU A 253 21.66 0.82 -4.60
CA LEU A 253 22.86 1.64 -4.81
C LEU A 253 24.06 1.05 -4.09
N LYS A 254 23.89 0.62 -2.83
CA LYS A 254 24.94 -0.08 -2.06
C LYS A 254 25.42 -1.34 -2.77
N LEU A 255 24.49 -2.19 -3.23
CA LEU A 255 24.81 -3.44 -3.93
C LEU A 255 25.59 -3.20 -5.23
N THR A 256 25.24 -2.13 -5.96
CA THR A 256 25.87 -1.81 -7.24
C THR A 256 27.08 -0.86 -7.13
N GLY A 257 27.53 -0.54 -5.90
CA GLY A 257 28.69 0.32 -5.66
C GLY A 257 28.49 1.79 -6.05
N ARG A 258 27.23 2.27 -6.07
CA ARG A 258 26.86 3.64 -6.45
C ARG A 258 26.45 4.47 -5.25
N THR A 259 26.44 5.79 -5.44
CA THR A 259 25.90 6.74 -4.45
C THR A 259 24.79 7.57 -5.08
N LEU A 260 23.85 8.02 -4.25
CA LEU A 260 22.72 8.83 -4.70
C LEU A 260 23.17 10.16 -5.35
N ALA A 261 24.25 10.76 -4.83
CA ALA A 261 24.77 12.04 -5.32
C ALA A 261 25.40 11.96 -6.72
N THR A 262 25.88 10.77 -7.13
CA THR A 262 26.56 10.56 -8.42
C THR A 262 25.68 9.86 -9.46
N ALA A 263 24.65 9.13 -9.03
CA ALA A 263 23.78 8.38 -9.92
C ALA A 263 22.94 9.30 -10.84
N LYS A 264 22.85 8.95 -12.12
CA LYS A 264 21.85 9.50 -13.04
C LYS A 264 20.54 8.70 -12.87
N ILE A 265 19.52 9.38 -12.37
CA ILE A 265 18.21 8.78 -12.05
C ILE A 265 17.17 9.30 -13.04
N VAL A 266 16.45 8.39 -13.69
CA VAL A 266 15.33 8.72 -14.57
C VAL A 266 14.03 8.34 -13.88
N VAL A 267 13.11 9.29 -13.76
CA VAL A 267 11.77 9.07 -13.19
C VAL A 267 10.72 9.23 -14.28
N CYS A 268 9.92 8.20 -14.50
CA CYS A 268 8.86 8.18 -15.50
C CYS A 268 7.47 8.20 -14.83
N GLY A 269 6.68 9.23 -15.15
CA GLY A 269 5.38 9.51 -14.55
C GLY A 269 5.47 10.58 -13.47
N ILE A 270 5.28 11.85 -13.84
CA ILE A 270 5.38 12.99 -12.93
C ILE A 270 3.97 13.36 -12.45
N GLY A 271 3.36 12.40 -11.75
CA GLY A 271 2.14 12.56 -10.96
C GLY A 271 2.46 12.69 -9.47
N ALA A 272 1.54 12.23 -8.62
CA ALA A 272 1.68 12.29 -7.16
C ALA A 272 2.85 11.47 -6.62
N ALA A 273 2.89 10.17 -6.95
CA ALA A 273 3.99 9.30 -6.55
C ALA A 273 5.33 9.79 -7.12
N GLY A 274 5.42 10.09 -8.42
CA GLY A 274 6.68 10.50 -9.05
C GLY A 274 7.26 11.80 -8.50
N THR A 275 6.42 12.78 -8.22
CA THR A 275 6.85 14.04 -7.59
C THR A 275 7.27 13.82 -6.14
N ALA A 276 6.52 13.05 -5.36
CA ALA A 276 6.89 12.73 -3.98
C ALA A 276 8.20 11.94 -3.89
N CYS A 277 8.38 10.93 -4.75
CA CYS A 277 9.63 10.17 -4.86
C CYS A 277 10.79 11.09 -5.21
N THR A 278 10.61 11.99 -6.18
CA THR A 278 11.66 12.93 -6.61
C THR A 278 12.04 13.91 -5.49
N LYS A 279 11.07 14.50 -4.79
CA LYS A 279 11.33 15.36 -3.63
C LYS A 279 12.13 14.63 -2.56
N MET A 280 11.78 13.38 -2.28
CA MET A 280 12.51 12.57 -1.31
C MET A 280 13.93 12.24 -1.77
N LEU A 281 14.13 11.91 -3.06
CA LEU A 281 15.46 11.70 -3.64
C LEU A 281 16.33 12.95 -3.54
N LEU A 282 15.78 14.13 -3.86
CA LEU A 282 16.48 15.41 -3.72
C LEU A 282 16.84 15.69 -2.25
N ALA A 283 15.90 15.47 -1.32
CA ALA A 283 16.13 15.61 0.12
C ALA A 283 17.20 14.64 0.64
N GLY A 284 17.28 13.44 0.06
CA GLY A 284 18.31 12.44 0.32
C GLY A 284 19.68 12.77 -0.28
N GLY A 285 19.78 13.78 -1.14
CA GLY A 285 21.04 14.23 -1.74
C GLY A 285 21.27 13.83 -3.19
N ALA A 286 20.25 13.33 -3.90
CA ALA A 286 20.32 13.11 -5.34
C ALA A 286 20.55 14.44 -6.08
N ARG A 287 21.41 14.42 -7.10
CA ARG A 287 21.78 15.64 -7.87
C ARG A 287 21.39 15.58 -9.34
N ASN A 288 21.29 14.39 -9.92
CA ASN A 288 21.04 14.20 -11.34
C ASN A 288 19.78 13.37 -11.55
N ILE A 289 18.62 14.03 -11.45
CA ILE A 289 17.32 13.42 -11.72
C ILE A 289 16.78 13.97 -13.04
N VAL A 290 16.23 13.13 -13.90
CA VAL A 290 15.57 13.51 -15.15
C VAL A 290 14.15 12.96 -15.13
N GLY A 291 13.16 13.86 -15.16
CA GLY A 291 11.74 13.49 -15.17
C GLY A 291 11.15 13.42 -16.57
N ILE A 292 10.32 12.42 -16.79
CA ILE A 292 9.55 12.25 -18.03
C ILE A 292 8.06 12.10 -17.73
N ASP A 293 7.25 12.78 -18.55
CA ASP A 293 5.81 12.58 -18.60
C ASP A 293 5.34 12.56 -20.07
N ARG A 294 4.02 12.61 -20.30
CA ARG A 294 3.35 12.57 -21.61
C ARG A 294 3.84 13.64 -22.59
N VAL A 295 4.47 14.71 -22.10
CA VAL A 295 5.02 15.82 -22.90
C VAL A 295 6.51 15.65 -23.22
N GLY A 296 7.10 14.50 -22.87
CA GLY A 296 8.53 14.22 -22.96
C GLY A 296 9.28 14.59 -21.69
N ILE A 297 10.59 14.80 -21.82
CA ILE A 297 11.45 15.24 -20.72
C ILE A 297 11.01 16.62 -20.23
N LEU A 298 10.88 16.76 -18.91
CA LEU A 298 10.61 18.04 -18.27
C LEU A 298 11.91 18.86 -18.20
N THR A 299 11.87 20.09 -18.73
CA THR A 299 13.03 20.98 -18.83
C THR A 299 12.63 22.42 -18.59
N VAL A 300 13.52 23.20 -17.98
CA VAL A 300 13.37 24.66 -17.75
C VAL A 300 13.20 25.46 -19.03
N ASP A 301 13.58 24.90 -20.18
CA ASP A 301 13.45 25.57 -21.49
C ASP A 301 12.01 25.55 -22.03
N LYS A 302 11.07 24.92 -21.32
CA LYS A 302 9.63 24.90 -21.62
C LYS A 302 8.82 25.43 -20.43
N SER A 303 7.67 26.02 -20.73
CA SER A 303 6.69 26.42 -19.71
C SER A 303 5.53 25.43 -19.68
N TYR A 304 5.11 25.06 -18.47
CA TYR A 304 4.04 24.09 -18.25
C TYR A 304 2.88 24.72 -17.49
N ALA A 305 1.66 24.55 -18.00
CA ALA A 305 0.45 24.99 -17.31
C ALA A 305 0.19 24.22 -16.00
N ASN A 306 0.70 22.98 -15.92
CA ASN A 306 0.66 22.18 -14.69
C ASN A 306 1.75 22.68 -13.72
N PRO A 307 1.39 23.25 -12.55
CA PRO A 307 2.37 23.79 -11.60
C PRO A 307 3.37 22.75 -11.10
N MET A 308 2.96 21.48 -11.02
CA MET A 308 3.84 20.39 -10.62
C MET A 308 4.92 20.14 -11.66
N TRP A 309 4.57 20.10 -12.94
CA TRP A 309 5.55 19.92 -14.02
C TRP A 309 6.49 21.12 -14.11
N GLN A 310 5.97 22.33 -13.88
CA GLN A 310 6.78 23.54 -13.81
C GLN A 310 7.80 23.46 -12.67
N TRP A 311 7.35 23.14 -11.45
CA TRP A 311 8.24 22.92 -10.31
C TRP A 311 9.27 21.83 -10.60
N TYR A 312 8.85 20.71 -11.18
CA TYR A 312 9.74 19.59 -11.49
C TYR A 312 10.85 19.99 -12.47
N ALA A 313 10.49 20.71 -13.54
CA ALA A 313 11.44 21.23 -14.51
C ALA A 313 12.48 22.16 -13.87
N GLU A 314 12.08 23.01 -12.94
CA GLU A 314 12.95 23.98 -12.25
C GLU A 314 13.92 23.35 -11.24
N HIS A 315 13.61 22.17 -10.71
CA HIS A 315 14.36 21.53 -9.62
C HIS A 315 15.13 20.29 -10.04
N THR A 316 14.99 19.85 -11.30
CA THR A 316 15.64 18.64 -11.82
C THR A 316 16.28 18.91 -13.18
N ASN A 317 16.78 17.86 -13.83
CA ASN A 317 17.38 17.89 -15.16
C ASN A 317 18.49 18.96 -15.29
N PRO A 318 19.56 18.87 -14.47
CA PRO A 318 20.62 19.89 -14.45
C PRO A 318 21.35 20.03 -15.79
N GLN A 319 21.28 19.01 -16.65
CA GLN A 319 21.88 18.98 -17.98
C GLN A 319 20.96 19.54 -19.08
N ARG A 320 19.75 19.97 -18.73
CA ARG A 320 18.73 20.49 -19.67
C ARG A 320 18.48 19.55 -20.85
N LEU A 321 18.42 18.25 -20.58
CA LEU A 321 18.08 17.25 -21.58
C LEU A 321 16.67 17.52 -22.12
N SER A 322 16.47 17.21 -23.39
CA SER A 322 15.18 17.29 -24.06
C SER A 322 14.99 16.05 -24.95
N GLY A 323 13.75 15.76 -25.34
CA GLY A 323 13.40 14.55 -26.07
C GLY A 323 12.44 13.67 -25.28
N GLY A 324 12.51 12.36 -25.51
CA GLY A 324 11.67 11.34 -24.89
C GLY A 324 12.47 10.36 -24.04
N LEU A 325 11.87 9.18 -23.80
CA LEU A 325 12.41 8.16 -22.90
C LEU A 325 13.78 7.65 -23.35
N THR A 326 13.97 7.47 -24.66
CA THR A 326 15.23 7.04 -25.25
C THR A 326 16.39 7.97 -24.88
N GLU A 327 16.19 9.28 -24.99
CA GLU A 327 17.22 10.28 -24.66
C GLU A 327 17.47 10.37 -23.15
N ALA A 328 16.41 10.29 -22.34
CA ALA A 328 16.56 10.35 -20.88
C ALA A 328 17.34 9.15 -20.33
N ILE A 329 17.00 7.94 -20.79
CA ILE A 329 17.47 6.69 -20.18
C ILE A 329 18.87 6.28 -20.63
N ALA A 330 19.37 6.81 -21.75
CA ALA A 330 20.72 6.54 -22.22
C ALA A 330 21.77 6.85 -21.14
N GLY A 331 22.56 5.85 -20.74
CA GLY A 331 23.57 5.94 -19.69
C GLY A 331 23.03 6.20 -18.29
N ALA A 332 21.72 6.04 -18.04
CA ALA A 332 21.17 6.17 -16.69
C ALA A 332 21.59 5.00 -15.79
N ASP A 333 21.83 5.26 -14.52
CA ASP A 333 22.11 4.24 -13.52
C ASP A 333 20.83 3.62 -12.97
N VAL A 334 19.79 4.45 -12.85
CA VAL A 334 18.53 4.10 -12.20
C VAL A 334 17.36 4.53 -13.08
N PHE A 335 16.42 3.62 -13.31
CA PHE A 335 15.09 3.92 -13.83
C PHE A 335 14.04 3.68 -12.75
N ILE A 336 13.14 4.65 -12.56
CA ILE A 336 11.99 4.56 -11.67
C ILE A 336 10.73 4.83 -12.50
N GLY A 337 9.88 3.83 -12.62
CA GLY A 337 8.57 3.93 -13.27
C GLY A 337 7.44 3.94 -12.24
N VAL A 338 6.58 4.95 -12.33
CA VAL A 338 5.33 5.09 -11.57
C VAL A 338 4.20 5.53 -12.51
N SER A 339 4.16 4.91 -13.69
CA SER A 339 3.42 5.39 -14.84
C SER A 339 2.55 4.30 -15.47
N ALA A 340 2.57 4.16 -16.80
CA ALA A 340 1.80 3.16 -17.52
C ALA A 340 2.63 1.92 -17.81
N GLY A 341 1.99 0.75 -17.81
CA GLY A 341 2.65 -0.51 -18.16
C GLY A 341 3.13 -0.57 -19.61
N GLY A 342 4.22 -1.32 -19.85
CA GLY A 342 4.75 -1.62 -21.19
C GLY A 342 5.46 -0.48 -21.93
N ILE A 343 5.82 0.61 -21.25
CA ILE A 343 6.51 1.76 -21.86
C ILE A 343 8.03 1.59 -21.95
N LEU A 344 8.61 0.73 -21.10
CA LEU A 344 10.04 0.48 -21.07
C LEU A 344 10.34 -0.77 -21.91
N THR A 345 11.36 -0.70 -22.76
CA THR A 345 11.73 -1.79 -23.67
C THR A 345 13.09 -2.36 -23.26
N ARG A 346 13.38 -3.61 -23.67
CA ARG A 346 14.70 -4.20 -23.46
C ARG A 346 15.82 -3.32 -24.05
N ALA A 347 15.59 -2.73 -25.22
CA ALA A 347 16.56 -1.81 -25.85
C ALA A 347 16.84 -0.56 -25.01
N HIS A 348 15.84 -0.01 -24.32
CA HIS A 348 16.04 1.08 -23.36
C HIS A 348 16.91 0.63 -22.18
N VAL A 349 16.69 -0.56 -21.64
CA VAL A 349 17.49 -1.07 -20.51
C VAL A 349 18.92 -1.38 -20.95
N THR A 350 19.12 -1.88 -22.18
CA THR A 350 20.46 -2.11 -22.75
C THR A 350 21.25 -0.81 -22.95
N SER A 351 20.58 0.34 -23.14
CA SER A 351 21.27 1.63 -23.29
C SER A 351 21.63 2.30 -21.96
N MET A 352 21.24 1.72 -20.82
CA MET A 352 21.60 2.20 -19.48
C MET A 352 23.07 1.90 -19.15
N ALA A 353 23.52 2.36 -17.98
CA ALA A 353 24.82 1.98 -17.43
C ALA A 353 24.88 0.48 -17.08
N ASN A 354 26.10 -0.06 -16.89
CA ASN A 354 26.31 -1.45 -16.46
C ASN A 354 25.61 -1.72 -15.13
N ASP A 355 25.08 -2.93 -14.92
CA ASP A 355 24.30 -3.29 -13.73
C ASP A 355 23.20 -2.26 -13.39
N PRO A 356 22.29 -1.95 -14.33
CA PRO A 356 21.29 -0.93 -14.14
C PRO A 356 20.29 -1.33 -13.05
N ILE A 357 19.80 -0.33 -12.31
CA ILE A 357 18.74 -0.50 -11.32
C ILE A 357 17.42 -0.11 -11.98
N VAL A 358 16.45 -1.03 -12.05
CA VAL A 358 15.15 -0.79 -12.69
C VAL A 358 14.03 -1.05 -11.70
N PHE A 359 13.34 0.00 -11.29
CA PHE A 359 12.14 -0.07 -10.45
C PHE A 359 10.91 0.19 -11.34
N ALA A 360 10.20 -0.86 -11.73
CA ALA A 360 9.02 -0.80 -12.59
C ALA A 360 7.76 -1.04 -11.75
N MET A 361 7.16 0.05 -11.23
CA MET A 361 6.18 -0.01 -10.16
C MET A 361 4.73 0.24 -10.62
N ALA A 362 4.49 0.39 -11.92
CA ALA A 362 3.12 0.43 -12.44
C ALA A 362 2.35 -0.86 -12.11
N ASN A 363 1.07 -0.70 -11.75
CA ASN A 363 0.15 -1.79 -11.46
C ASN A 363 -1.07 -1.73 -12.39
N PRO A 364 -1.66 -2.89 -12.78
CA PRO A 364 -1.21 -4.26 -12.49
C PRO A 364 -0.06 -4.75 -13.39
N GLU A 365 0.20 -4.03 -14.49
CA GLU A 365 1.24 -4.36 -15.47
C GLU A 365 2.40 -3.35 -15.33
N PRO A 366 3.62 -3.79 -15.01
CA PRO A 366 4.77 -2.91 -14.83
C PRO A 366 5.21 -2.26 -16.14
N GLU A 367 6.04 -1.21 -16.06
CA GLU A 367 6.63 -0.54 -17.23
C GLU A 367 7.37 -1.52 -18.15
N ILE A 368 7.97 -2.55 -17.58
CA ILE A 368 8.52 -3.72 -18.26
C ILE A 368 8.44 -4.92 -17.31
N ARG A 369 8.21 -6.12 -17.83
CA ARG A 369 8.24 -7.34 -17.01
C ARG A 369 9.68 -7.81 -16.74
N PRO A 370 9.98 -8.34 -15.53
CA PRO A 370 11.32 -8.79 -15.18
C PRO A 370 11.90 -9.84 -16.14
N GLU A 371 11.08 -10.77 -16.64
CA GLU A 371 11.51 -11.87 -17.52
C GLU A 371 12.12 -11.38 -18.84
N LEU A 372 11.86 -10.12 -19.21
CA LEU A 372 12.38 -9.52 -20.44
C LEU A 372 13.80 -8.94 -20.28
N ILE A 373 14.29 -8.74 -19.04
CA ILE A 373 15.55 -8.02 -18.77
C ILE A 373 16.34 -8.54 -17.57
N GLU A 374 15.92 -9.64 -16.92
CA GLU A 374 16.58 -10.20 -15.73
C GLU A 374 18.07 -10.55 -15.92
N ASP A 375 18.48 -10.79 -17.18
CA ASP A 375 19.84 -11.09 -17.58
C ASP A 375 20.73 -9.86 -17.77
N ILE A 376 20.14 -8.66 -17.79
CA ILE A 376 20.85 -7.39 -18.00
C ILE A 376 20.88 -6.55 -16.72
N VAL A 377 19.80 -6.56 -15.93
CA VAL A 377 19.66 -5.70 -14.75
C VAL A 377 20.53 -6.14 -13.58
N GLY A 378 21.14 -5.16 -12.90
CA GLY A 378 21.81 -5.39 -11.63
C GLY A 378 20.81 -5.61 -10.49
N VAL A 379 19.73 -4.82 -10.49
CA VAL A 379 18.62 -4.92 -9.54
C VAL A 379 17.30 -4.62 -10.24
N PHE A 380 16.27 -5.40 -9.93
CA PHE A 380 14.91 -5.16 -10.40
C PHE A 380 13.93 -5.16 -9.23
N ALA A 381 12.99 -4.21 -9.23
CA ALA A 381 11.92 -4.11 -8.24
C ALA A 381 10.58 -3.75 -8.90
N THR A 382 9.48 -4.20 -8.30
CA THR A 382 8.12 -3.91 -8.81
C THR A 382 7.15 -3.57 -7.69
N GLY A 383 5.94 -3.11 -8.04
CA GLY A 383 4.82 -3.01 -7.10
C GLY A 383 4.11 -4.34 -6.83
N ARG A 384 4.42 -5.42 -7.57
CA ARG A 384 3.68 -6.68 -7.50
C ARG A 384 4.25 -7.64 -6.47
N SER A 385 3.36 -8.37 -5.81
CA SER A 385 3.71 -9.31 -4.72
C SER A 385 4.24 -10.66 -5.19
N ASP A 386 4.06 -10.99 -6.46
CA ASP A 386 4.51 -12.25 -7.07
C ASP A 386 5.96 -12.22 -7.57
N TYR A 387 6.61 -11.06 -7.54
CA TYR A 387 8.02 -10.88 -7.88
C TYR A 387 8.88 -10.56 -6.64
N PRO A 388 10.19 -10.86 -6.69
CA PRO A 388 11.15 -10.36 -5.70
C PRO A 388 11.14 -8.82 -5.64
N ASN A 389 11.64 -8.28 -4.54
CA ASN A 389 11.78 -6.84 -4.33
C ASN A 389 10.48 -6.04 -4.54
N GLN A 390 9.40 -6.44 -3.86
CA GLN A 390 8.16 -5.68 -3.89
C GLN A 390 8.29 -4.34 -3.15
N ILE A 391 8.10 -3.23 -3.86
CA ILE A 391 7.94 -1.90 -3.28
C ILE A 391 6.49 -1.76 -2.82
N ASN A 392 6.26 -1.94 -1.52
CA ASN A 392 4.93 -1.95 -0.92
C ASN A 392 4.83 -0.99 0.27
N ASN A 393 3.89 -0.05 0.21
CA ASN A 393 3.69 0.99 1.21
C ASN A 393 3.38 0.45 2.62
N VAL A 394 2.94 -0.81 2.73
CA VAL A 394 2.75 -1.52 4.02
C VAL A 394 4.02 -1.56 4.86
N LEU A 395 5.20 -1.48 4.25
CA LEU A 395 6.48 -1.40 4.97
C LEU A 395 6.67 -0.07 5.73
N CYS A 396 5.88 0.96 5.38
CA CYS A 396 6.08 2.34 5.81
C CYS A 396 4.98 2.81 6.78
N PHE A 397 3.72 2.87 6.32
CA PHE A 397 2.68 3.58 7.07
C PHE A 397 2.43 3.05 8.50
N PRO A 398 2.48 1.73 8.81
CA PRO A 398 2.24 1.27 10.17
C PRO A 398 3.30 1.80 11.14
N GLY A 399 4.57 1.69 10.75
CA GLY A 399 5.71 2.12 11.57
C GLY A 399 5.79 3.63 11.74
N ILE A 400 5.58 4.40 10.67
CA ILE A 400 5.60 5.87 10.74
C ILE A 400 4.52 6.38 11.70
N PHE A 401 3.28 5.90 11.56
CA PHE A 401 2.21 6.33 12.45
C PHE A 401 2.42 5.83 13.88
N ARG A 402 2.96 4.62 14.08
CA ARG A 402 3.31 4.16 15.43
C ARG A 402 4.27 5.12 16.12
N GLY A 403 5.34 5.51 15.44
CA GLY A 403 6.30 6.48 15.94
C GLY A 403 5.67 7.84 16.21
N ALA A 404 4.92 8.38 15.23
CA ALA A 404 4.26 9.68 15.34
C ALA A 404 3.24 9.74 16.49
N LEU A 405 2.45 8.68 16.70
CA LEU A 405 1.47 8.60 17.80
C LEU A 405 2.15 8.50 19.16
N ASP A 406 3.22 7.72 19.27
CA ASP A 406 3.94 7.50 20.53
C ASP A 406 4.61 8.77 21.05
N CYS A 407 5.21 9.55 20.15
CA CYS A 407 5.81 10.85 20.49
C CYS A 407 4.84 12.04 20.38
N ARG A 408 3.57 11.77 20.01
CA ARG A 408 2.53 12.79 19.76
C ARG A 408 3.01 13.89 18.82
N ALA A 409 3.66 13.49 17.72
CA ALA A 409 4.15 14.42 16.71
C ALA A 409 3.02 15.37 16.25
N THR A 410 3.36 16.62 15.95
CA THR A 410 2.40 17.55 15.33
C THR A 410 2.28 17.33 13.82
N VAL A 411 3.35 16.81 13.18
CA VAL A 411 3.44 16.58 11.75
C VAL A 411 4.37 15.41 11.46
N ILE A 412 4.22 14.75 10.30
CA ILE A 412 5.22 13.85 9.73
C ILE A 412 6.04 14.66 8.70
N ASN A 413 7.22 15.13 9.11
CA ASN A 413 8.11 15.95 8.27
C ASN A 413 9.09 15.11 7.43
N GLU A 414 9.90 15.78 6.62
CA GLU A 414 10.85 15.11 5.71
C GLU A 414 11.93 14.32 6.46
N GLN A 415 12.41 14.82 7.60
CA GLN A 415 13.39 14.11 8.43
C GLN A 415 12.83 12.77 8.93
N MET A 416 11.56 12.74 9.35
CA MET A 416 10.89 11.50 9.76
C MET A 416 10.71 10.52 8.59
N LYS A 417 10.41 11.01 7.38
CA LYS A 417 10.27 10.17 6.18
C LYS A 417 11.61 9.55 5.76
N LEU A 418 12.68 10.34 5.74
CA LEU A 418 14.04 9.84 5.46
C LEU A 418 14.48 8.80 6.52
N ALA A 419 14.27 9.10 7.80
CA ALA A 419 14.58 8.19 8.90
C ALA A 419 13.81 6.86 8.80
N ALA A 420 12.54 6.90 8.38
CA ALA A 420 11.74 5.70 8.13
C ALA A 420 12.32 4.86 6.98
N ALA A 421 12.71 5.49 5.87
CA ALA A 421 13.30 4.76 4.75
C ALA A 421 14.65 4.13 5.10
N GLU A 422 15.50 4.87 5.81
CA GLU A 422 16.78 4.36 6.32
C GLU A 422 16.58 3.21 7.31
N ALA A 423 15.54 3.28 8.16
CA ALA A 423 15.17 2.19 9.05
C ALA A 423 14.82 0.93 8.25
N ILE A 424 13.91 1.03 7.28
CA ILE A 424 13.49 -0.09 6.41
C ILE A 424 14.69 -0.70 5.70
N ALA A 425 15.56 0.13 5.09
CA ALA A 425 16.74 -0.34 4.38
C ALA A 425 17.70 -1.11 5.30
N SER A 426 17.90 -0.62 6.52
CA SER A 426 18.85 -1.19 7.49
C SER A 426 18.44 -2.52 8.11
N VAL A 427 17.19 -2.95 7.91
CA VAL A 427 16.72 -4.27 8.39
C VAL A 427 17.41 -5.42 7.66
N ILE A 428 17.87 -5.19 6.43
CA ILE A 428 18.60 -6.20 5.64
C ILE A 428 20.09 -6.12 5.98
N GLY A 429 20.66 -7.23 6.46
CA GLY A 429 22.09 -7.35 6.73
C GLY A 429 22.95 -7.29 5.46
N GLU A 430 24.24 -6.98 5.60
CA GLU A 430 25.16 -6.95 4.46
C GLU A 430 25.34 -8.31 3.79
N ASP A 431 25.20 -9.38 4.55
CA ASP A 431 25.28 -10.79 4.13
C ASP A 431 24.00 -11.29 3.46
N GLU A 432 22.86 -10.67 3.73
CA GLU A 432 21.58 -10.98 3.11
C GLU A 432 21.32 -10.18 1.82
N LEU A 433 21.95 -8.99 1.71
CA LEU A 433 21.75 -8.07 0.60
C LEU A 433 22.14 -8.72 -0.73
N SER A 434 21.17 -8.83 -1.63
CA SER A 434 21.39 -9.42 -2.96
C SER A 434 20.48 -8.77 -4.00
N ARG A 435 20.71 -9.07 -5.27
CA ARG A 435 19.88 -8.56 -6.38
C ARG A 435 18.40 -8.92 -6.25
N MET A 436 18.07 -10.00 -5.54
CA MET A 436 16.70 -10.46 -5.29
C MET A 436 16.16 -10.07 -3.91
N TYR A 437 16.96 -9.39 -3.08
CA TYR A 437 16.59 -9.03 -1.72
C TYR A 437 17.21 -7.68 -1.30
N ILE A 438 16.60 -6.58 -1.78
CA ILE A 438 16.95 -5.19 -1.43
C ILE A 438 15.91 -4.52 -0.52
N ILE A 439 14.73 -5.12 -0.37
CA ILE A 439 13.64 -4.63 0.47
C ILE A 439 13.12 -5.79 1.32
N PRO A 440 12.90 -5.61 2.63
CA PRO A 440 12.48 -6.71 3.49
C PRO A 440 11.02 -7.09 3.22
N SER A 441 10.65 -8.32 3.60
CA SER A 441 9.25 -8.75 3.57
C SER A 441 8.38 -7.94 4.53
N VAL A 442 7.12 -7.69 4.15
CA VAL A 442 6.11 -7.03 5.03
C VAL A 442 5.88 -7.76 6.35
N PHE A 443 6.23 -9.04 6.43
CA PHE A 443 6.09 -9.86 7.63
C PHE A 443 7.34 -9.85 8.52
N ASN A 444 8.38 -9.10 8.16
CA ASN A 444 9.56 -8.97 9.01
C ASN A 444 9.22 -8.12 10.25
N SER A 445 9.19 -8.75 11.41
CA SER A 445 8.77 -8.14 12.68
C SER A 445 9.65 -6.96 13.12
N ARG A 446 10.90 -6.89 12.64
CA ARG A 446 11.84 -5.81 13.00
C ARG A 446 11.50 -4.46 12.36
N ILE A 447 10.72 -4.45 11.28
CA ILE A 447 10.47 -3.23 10.49
C ILE A 447 9.74 -2.18 11.32
N VAL A 448 8.60 -2.54 11.91
CA VAL A 448 7.76 -1.58 12.64
C VAL A 448 8.50 -1.05 13.86
N GLU A 449 9.24 -1.91 14.56
CA GLU A 449 10.08 -1.52 15.70
C GLU A 449 11.15 -0.50 15.27
N GLU A 450 11.89 -0.77 14.20
CA GLU A 450 12.96 0.12 13.78
C GLU A 450 12.47 1.43 13.17
N VAL A 451 11.42 1.37 12.34
CA VAL A 451 10.79 2.58 11.80
C VAL A 451 10.27 3.44 12.95
N ARG A 452 9.56 2.84 13.92
CA ARG A 452 9.08 3.55 15.11
C ARG A 452 10.21 4.28 15.83
N ARG A 453 11.32 3.58 16.14
CA ARG A 453 12.45 4.17 16.88
C ARG A 453 13.04 5.36 16.14
N ARG A 454 13.41 5.20 14.86
CA ARG A 454 14.06 6.28 14.09
C ARG A 454 13.12 7.44 13.79
N VAL A 455 11.84 7.17 13.59
CA VAL A 455 10.81 8.22 13.41
C VAL A 455 10.65 9.05 14.68
N ILE A 456 10.68 8.43 15.87
CA ILE A 456 10.64 9.14 17.16
C ILE A 456 11.89 10.02 17.32
N GLU A 457 13.08 9.47 17.06
CA GLU A 457 14.35 10.21 17.13
C GLU A 457 14.36 11.42 16.17
N ALA A 458 13.89 11.23 14.94
CA ALA A 458 13.75 12.30 13.95
C ALA A 458 12.72 13.35 14.38
N ALA A 459 11.57 12.94 14.93
CA ALA A 459 10.55 13.84 15.44
C ALA A 459 11.04 14.70 16.60
N GLN A 460 11.85 14.12 17.49
CA GLN A 460 12.50 14.83 18.60
C GLN A 460 13.55 15.82 18.08
N SER A 461 14.44 15.35 17.20
CA SER A 461 15.53 16.16 16.65
C SER A 461 15.03 17.36 15.84
N SER A 462 13.89 17.20 15.16
CA SER A 462 13.25 18.27 14.38
C SER A 462 12.26 19.12 15.21
N GLY A 463 12.07 18.82 16.50
CA GLY A 463 11.25 19.62 17.41
C GLY A 463 9.74 19.48 17.24
N VAL A 464 9.26 18.45 16.52
CA VAL A 464 7.83 18.23 16.27
C VAL A 464 7.19 17.25 17.26
N ALA A 465 7.98 16.55 18.06
CA ALA A 465 7.49 15.65 19.12
C ALA A 465 6.95 16.44 20.33
N ARG A 466 5.71 16.14 20.76
CA ARG A 466 5.10 16.74 21.98
C ARG A 466 5.25 15.87 23.23
N ARG A 467 5.81 14.67 23.09
CA ARG A 467 6.00 13.72 24.17
C ARG A 467 7.26 12.89 23.96
N GLN A 468 8.01 12.67 25.03
CA GLN A 468 8.98 11.58 25.09
C GLN A 468 8.26 10.27 25.45
N PRO A 469 8.29 9.25 24.57
CA PRO A 469 7.78 7.93 24.92
C PRO A 469 8.54 7.37 26.12
N ARG A 470 7.86 6.60 26.96
CA ARG A 470 8.55 5.75 27.94
C ARG A 470 9.00 4.49 27.20
N GLU A 471 10.22 4.03 27.48
CA GLU A 471 10.79 2.81 26.91
C GLU A 471 9.84 1.60 27.02
#